data_AF-A0A946GPL2-F1
#
_entry.id   AF-A0A946GPL2-F1
#
_cell.length_a   1.000
_cell.length_b   1.000
_cell.length_c   1.000
_cell.angle_alpha   90.00
_cell.angle_beta   90.00
_cell.angle_gamma   90.00
#
_symmetry.space_group_name_H-M   'P 1'
#
loop_
_entity.id
_entity.type
_entity.pdbx_description
1 polymer ?
#
loop_
_entity_poly.entity_id
_entity_poly.type
_entity_poly.pdbx_seq_one_letter_code
_entity_poly.pdbx_strand_id
1 'polypeptide(L)'
;MIQSNIVPLPTRSGVFDVDGFKPLISQPARTIHGGLPGVGYQARVAIANYDQCLTRHYRAIAPKGLAAACNLADIHFDTPQFGLIITFDEPTEVAVHDGDMVLDQSIRALIAQFGAVSMRNATIAGAAREKFHRNIFPHLKFHVDRGPTSVNQYSCFTRDPDDPVQSLPRLSSTVFIANIVAWLEMVRTGRADENTERGVRASYELFQEGKAAKLFGNIILEQAWDAPKATGEIAIIDNRTVLHATYDKKKKLRGYPIGARYLI
;
A
#
# COMPACT_ATOMS: atom_id res chain seq x y z
N MET A 1 -18.65 -8.61 -26.47
CA MET A 1 -18.40 -7.21 -26.10
C MET A 1 -18.84 -7.05 -24.65
N ILE A 2 -17.91 -6.92 -23.72
CA ILE A 2 -18.21 -6.58 -22.32
C ILE A 2 -18.39 -5.06 -22.31
N GLN A 3 -19.58 -4.56 -21.96
CA GLN A 3 -19.77 -3.13 -21.73
C GLN A 3 -18.89 -2.73 -20.54
N SER A 4 -17.87 -1.91 -20.76
CA SER A 4 -17.10 -1.35 -19.65
C SER A 4 -17.96 -0.30 -18.96
N ASN A 5 -18.27 -0.53 -17.69
CA ASN A 5 -18.87 0.48 -16.82
C ASN A 5 -17.77 1.49 -16.49
N ILE A 6 -17.47 2.39 -17.43
CA ILE A 6 -16.62 3.54 -17.15
C ILE A 6 -17.40 4.41 -16.18
N VAL A 7 -16.93 4.49 -14.93
CA VAL A 7 -17.46 5.42 -13.96
C VAL A 7 -16.79 6.77 -14.22
N PRO A 8 -17.48 7.76 -14.84
CA PRO A 8 -16.91 9.09 -14.98
C PRO A 8 -16.70 9.69 -13.59
N LEU A 9 -15.63 10.50 -13.44
CA LEU A 9 -15.44 11.29 -12.23
C LEU A 9 -16.72 12.11 -11.99
N PRO A 10 -17.42 11.93 -10.85
CA PRO A 10 -18.58 12.75 -10.56
C PRO A 10 -18.14 14.22 -10.45
N THR A 11 -19.09 15.14 -10.59
CA THR A 11 -18.90 16.57 -10.22
C THR A 11 -18.64 16.77 -8.71
N ARG A 12 -18.54 15.68 -7.94
CA ARG A 12 -18.10 15.66 -6.54
C ARG A 12 -16.57 15.63 -6.49
N SER A 13 -15.99 16.14 -5.40
CA SER A 13 -14.55 16.10 -5.15
C SER A 13 -14.08 14.66 -4.86
N GLY A 14 -13.88 13.87 -5.91
CA GLY A 14 -13.15 12.61 -5.88
C GLY A 14 -13.96 11.33 -6.11
N VAL A 15 -13.24 10.22 -6.30
CA VAL A 15 -13.80 8.89 -6.60
C VAL A 15 -14.67 8.33 -5.47
N PHE A 16 -14.25 8.45 -4.22
CA PHE A 16 -14.89 7.85 -3.05
C PHE A 16 -15.49 8.89 -2.11
N ASP A 17 -16.61 8.55 -1.49
CA ASP A 17 -17.08 9.25 -0.30
C ASP A 17 -16.25 8.81 0.93
N VAL A 18 -15.25 9.61 1.28
CA VAL A 18 -14.29 9.32 2.35
C VAL A 18 -14.98 9.14 3.71
N ASP A 19 -16.09 9.84 3.95
CA ASP A 19 -16.83 9.75 5.21
C ASP A 19 -17.48 8.38 5.42
N GLY A 20 -17.80 7.68 4.32
CA GLY A 20 -18.25 6.29 4.35
C GLY A 20 -17.24 5.33 4.98
N PHE A 21 -15.96 5.69 5.06
CA PHE A 21 -14.89 4.86 5.63
C PHE A 21 -14.62 5.12 7.11
N LYS A 22 -15.18 6.19 7.72
CA LYS A 22 -15.03 6.50 9.15
C LYS A 22 -15.33 5.33 10.09
N PRO A 23 -16.36 4.47 9.85
CA PRO A 23 -16.60 3.31 10.69
C PRO A 23 -15.39 2.36 10.81
N LEU A 24 -14.57 2.24 9.76
CA LEU A 24 -13.38 1.37 9.76
C LEU A 24 -12.26 1.89 10.68
N ILE A 25 -12.24 3.18 11.03
CA ILE A 25 -11.28 3.72 12.00
C ILE A 25 -11.65 3.29 13.42
N SER A 26 -12.94 3.40 13.76
CA SER A 26 -13.45 3.09 15.10
C SER A 26 -13.75 1.60 15.32
N GLN A 27 -14.04 0.86 14.25
CA GLN A 27 -14.44 -0.54 14.26
C GLN A 27 -13.67 -1.31 13.17
N PRO A 28 -12.33 -1.41 13.28
CA PRO A 28 -11.47 -1.89 12.19
C PRO A 28 -11.66 -3.35 11.81
N ALA A 29 -12.34 -4.14 12.65
CA ALA A 29 -12.72 -5.51 12.33
C ALA A 29 -13.94 -5.62 11.40
N ARG A 30 -14.66 -4.52 11.15
CA ARG A 30 -15.82 -4.53 10.26
C ARG A 30 -15.42 -4.52 8.78
N THR A 31 -16.32 -5.06 7.98
CA THR A 31 -16.43 -4.77 6.56
C THR A 31 -17.54 -3.75 6.38
N ILE A 32 -17.29 -2.73 5.57
CA ILE A 32 -18.32 -1.79 5.10
C ILE A 32 -18.66 -2.10 3.65
N HIS A 33 -19.88 -1.72 3.27
CA HIS A 33 -20.35 -1.79 1.89
C HIS A 33 -20.58 -0.37 1.39
N GLY A 34 -20.17 -0.11 0.16
CA GLY A 34 -20.40 1.16 -0.53
C GLY A 34 -20.69 0.91 -2.00
N GLY A 35 -20.75 1.98 -2.77
CA GLY A 35 -20.92 1.87 -4.21
C GLY A 35 -20.41 3.09 -4.95
N LEU A 36 -19.97 2.86 -6.17
CA LEU A 36 -19.84 3.87 -7.22
C LEU A 36 -21.07 3.76 -8.14
N PRO A 37 -21.32 4.75 -9.02
CA PRO A 37 -22.41 4.64 -9.99
C PRO A 37 -22.40 3.29 -10.74
N GLY A 38 -23.41 2.47 -10.50
CA GLY A 38 -23.59 1.18 -11.16
C GLY A 38 -22.78 0.00 -10.60
N VAL A 39 -21.94 0.18 -9.57
CA VAL A 39 -21.13 -0.92 -9.01
C VAL A 39 -21.02 -0.86 -7.50
N GLY A 40 -21.24 -1.99 -6.85
CA GLY A 40 -21.03 -2.16 -5.41
C GLY A 40 -19.57 -2.49 -5.08
N TYR A 41 -19.17 -2.18 -3.84
CA TYR A 41 -17.89 -2.64 -3.30
C TYR A 41 -17.99 -2.98 -1.82
N GLN A 42 -17.05 -3.81 -1.38
CA GLN A 42 -16.77 -4.08 0.03
C GLN A 42 -15.42 -3.48 0.41
N ALA A 43 -15.31 -2.87 1.58
CA ALA A 43 -14.06 -2.34 2.09
C ALA A 43 -13.78 -2.79 3.52
N ARG A 44 -12.52 -3.07 3.82
CA ARG A 44 -12.06 -3.49 5.16
C ARG A 44 -10.62 -3.04 5.42
N VAL A 45 -10.28 -2.91 6.70
CA VAL A 45 -8.89 -2.74 7.13
C VAL A 45 -8.14 -4.06 6.95
N ALA A 46 -6.90 -3.98 6.49
CA ALA A 46 -6.03 -5.13 6.30
C ALA A 46 -5.34 -5.55 7.60
N ILE A 47 -4.84 -4.58 8.38
CA ILE A 47 -4.23 -4.78 9.69
C ILE A 47 -4.89 -3.84 10.70
N ALA A 48 -5.76 -4.41 11.54
CA ALA A 48 -6.45 -3.68 12.60
C ALA A 48 -5.52 -3.40 13.79
N ASN A 49 -5.71 -2.25 14.43
CA ASN A 49 -4.98 -1.78 15.62
C ASN A 49 -3.46 -1.89 15.41
N TYR A 50 -3.00 -1.33 14.30
CA TYR A 50 -1.63 -1.46 13.83
C TYR A 50 -0.63 -0.88 14.82
N ASP A 51 -0.91 0.29 15.38
CA ASP A 51 -0.14 0.92 16.45
C ASP A 51 0.06 0.01 17.68
N GLN A 52 -0.99 -0.71 18.09
CA GLN A 52 -0.94 -1.68 19.17
C GLN A 52 -0.13 -2.92 18.78
N CYS A 53 -0.28 -3.39 17.54
CA CYS A 53 0.54 -4.48 16.98
C CYS A 53 2.03 -4.12 17.01
N LEU A 54 2.40 -2.92 16.55
CA LEU A 54 3.77 -2.40 16.59
C LEU A 54 4.27 -2.27 18.03
N THR A 55 3.48 -1.66 18.92
CA THR A 55 3.84 -1.47 20.33
C THR A 55 4.10 -2.79 21.03
N ARG A 56 3.26 -3.81 20.78
CA ARG A 56 3.45 -5.15 21.35
C ARG A 56 4.69 -5.84 20.78
N HIS A 57 4.89 -5.78 19.47
CA HIS A 57 6.00 -6.47 18.80
C HIS A 57 7.37 -5.85 19.16
N TYR A 58 7.44 -4.53 19.24
CA TYR A 58 8.68 -3.78 19.49
C TYR A 58 8.83 -3.31 20.95
N ARG A 59 8.05 -3.84 21.90
CA ARG A 59 8.05 -3.41 23.31
C ARG A 59 9.44 -3.36 23.95
N ALA A 60 10.31 -4.32 23.64
CA ALA A 60 11.66 -4.38 24.19
C ALA A 60 12.55 -3.20 23.75
N ILE A 61 12.27 -2.62 22.58
CA ILE A 61 13.02 -1.52 21.98
C ILE A 61 12.34 -0.17 22.21
N ALA A 62 11.00 -0.17 22.31
CA ALA A 62 10.21 1.02 22.59
C ALA A 62 9.45 0.87 23.93
N PRO A 63 10.13 0.75 25.08
CA PRO A 63 9.47 0.52 26.37
C PRO A 63 8.59 1.71 26.80
N LYS A 64 8.89 2.92 26.30
CA LYS A 64 8.09 4.14 26.51
C LYS A 64 6.94 4.29 25.50
N GLY A 65 6.69 3.27 24.69
CA GLY A 65 5.64 3.25 23.67
C GLY A 65 6.08 3.81 22.32
N LEU A 66 5.22 3.61 21.31
CA LEU A 66 5.50 3.93 19.92
C LEU A 66 5.69 5.44 19.68
N ALA A 67 4.93 6.30 20.34
CA ALA A 67 5.06 7.75 20.21
C ALA A 67 6.46 8.25 20.63
N ALA A 68 7.00 7.73 21.73
CA ALA A 68 8.35 8.05 22.16
C ALA A 68 9.41 7.58 21.15
N ALA A 69 9.21 6.40 20.56
CA ALA A 69 10.09 5.90 19.51
C ALA A 69 10.01 6.74 18.23
N CYS A 70 8.83 7.20 17.83
CA CYS A 70 8.65 8.10 16.67
C CYS A 70 9.38 9.43 16.89
N ASN A 71 9.23 10.03 18.07
CA ASN A 71 9.94 11.26 18.42
C ASN A 71 11.46 11.06 18.47
N LEU A 72 11.92 9.93 19.03
CA LEU A 72 13.34 9.61 19.07
C LEU A 72 13.88 9.37 17.66
N ALA A 73 13.15 8.68 16.80
CA ALA A 73 13.56 8.38 15.44
C ALA A 73 13.44 9.58 14.49
N ASP A 74 12.72 10.64 14.86
CA ASP A 74 12.30 11.71 13.95
C ASP A 74 11.54 11.16 12.71
N ILE A 75 10.59 10.26 12.97
CA ILE A 75 9.74 9.65 11.94
C ILE A 75 8.29 9.80 12.37
N HIS A 76 7.50 10.51 11.57
CA HIS A 76 6.06 10.66 11.80
C HIS A 76 5.30 9.34 11.63
N PHE A 77 4.34 9.10 12.52
CA PHE A 77 3.43 7.96 12.45
C PHE A 77 2.12 8.29 13.18
N ASP A 78 1.01 8.22 12.44
CA ASP A 78 -0.34 8.56 12.90
C ASP A 78 -1.41 7.60 12.34
N THR A 79 -0.98 6.39 11.96
CA THR A 79 -1.81 5.42 11.25
C THR A 79 -2.23 4.28 12.19
N PRO A 80 -3.33 4.41 12.96
CA PRO A 80 -3.78 3.39 13.91
C PRO A 80 -4.30 2.11 13.21
N GLN A 81 -4.72 2.23 11.95
CA GLN A 81 -5.20 1.13 11.12
C GLN A 81 -4.35 1.10 9.85
N PHE A 82 -3.83 -0.06 9.44
CA PHE A 82 -2.89 -0.11 8.32
C PHE A 82 -3.37 -1.00 7.18
N GLY A 83 -3.38 -0.42 5.99
CA GLY A 83 -3.94 -1.00 4.77
C GLY A 83 -5.46 -0.90 4.73
N LEU A 84 -5.98 -0.37 3.63
CA LEU A 84 -7.38 -0.45 3.24
C LEU A 84 -7.50 -1.34 2.01
N ILE A 85 -8.36 -2.35 2.05
CA ILE A 85 -8.66 -3.21 0.90
C ILE A 85 -10.09 -2.92 0.45
N ILE A 86 -10.25 -2.49 -0.79
CA ILE A 86 -11.53 -2.28 -1.47
C ILE A 86 -11.67 -3.36 -2.54
N THR A 87 -12.77 -4.11 -2.53
CA THR A 87 -13.05 -5.15 -3.54
C THR A 87 -14.36 -4.80 -4.24
N PHE A 88 -14.28 -4.58 -5.55
CA PHE A 88 -15.46 -4.31 -6.37
C PHE A 88 -16.16 -5.62 -6.73
N ASP A 89 -17.49 -5.59 -6.70
CA ASP A 89 -18.32 -6.74 -7.02
C ASP A 89 -18.17 -7.15 -8.50
N GLU A 90 -17.84 -6.18 -9.37
CA GLU A 90 -17.64 -6.35 -10.81
C GLU A 90 -16.34 -5.69 -11.28
N PRO A 91 -15.74 -6.12 -12.41
CA PRO A 91 -14.58 -5.44 -12.99
C PRO A 91 -14.85 -3.95 -13.21
N THR A 92 -14.07 -3.10 -12.53
CA THR A 92 -14.35 -1.66 -12.44
C THR A 92 -13.18 -0.83 -12.93
N GLU A 93 -13.44 0.16 -13.78
CA GLU A 93 -12.47 1.20 -14.10
C GLU A 93 -12.53 2.32 -13.06
N VAL A 94 -11.38 2.67 -12.47
CA VAL A 94 -11.24 3.68 -11.42
C VAL A 94 -10.38 4.83 -11.94
N ALA A 95 -10.91 6.04 -11.83
CA ALA A 95 -10.19 7.27 -12.16
C ALA A 95 -9.21 7.64 -11.03
N VAL A 96 -8.08 6.93 -10.95
CA VAL A 96 -7.09 7.07 -9.87
C VAL A 96 -6.42 8.45 -9.85
N HIS A 97 -6.19 9.03 -11.02
CA HIS A 97 -5.51 10.31 -11.19
C HIS A 97 -6.00 11.01 -12.46
N ASP A 98 -5.71 12.31 -12.59
CA ASP A 98 -6.02 13.07 -13.79
C ASP A 98 -4.94 12.94 -14.90
N GLY A 99 -5.08 13.75 -15.96
CA GLY A 99 -4.14 13.76 -17.08
C GLY A 99 -2.71 14.16 -16.70
N ASP A 100 -2.56 14.96 -15.64
CA ASP A 100 -1.32 15.51 -15.10
C ASP A 100 -0.71 14.63 -14.00
N MET A 101 -1.25 13.43 -13.82
CA MET A 101 -0.81 12.44 -12.82
C MET A 101 -1.05 12.92 -11.38
N VAL A 102 -1.97 13.85 -11.16
CA VAL A 102 -2.40 14.26 -9.82
C VAL A 102 -3.33 13.20 -9.26
N LEU A 103 -2.95 12.62 -8.12
CA LEU A 103 -3.74 11.61 -7.44
C LEU A 103 -5.10 12.17 -7.01
N ASP A 104 -6.15 11.40 -7.23
CA ASP A 104 -7.50 11.73 -6.76
C ASP A 104 -7.53 12.06 -5.26
N GLN A 105 -8.20 13.15 -4.91
CA GLN A 105 -8.20 13.68 -3.54
C GLN A 105 -8.81 12.70 -2.53
N SER A 106 -9.84 11.94 -2.91
CA SER A 106 -10.46 10.97 -2.02
C SER A 106 -9.52 9.79 -1.75
N ILE A 107 -8.82 9.30 -2.78
CA ILE A 107 -7.82 8.25 -2.63
C ILE A 107 -6.65 8.75 -1.76
N ARG A 108 -6.19 9.98 -1.98
CA ARG A 108 -5.16 10.62 -1.16
C ARG A 108 -5.57 10.68 0.32
N ALA A 109 -6.82 11.06 0.60
CA ALA A 109 -7.35 11.11 1.95
C ALA A 109 -7.44 9.71 2.60
N LEU A 110 -7.78 8.68 1.83
CA LEU A 110 -7.77 7.29 2.32
C LEU A 110 -6.35 6.80 2.59
N ILE A 111 -5.38 7.12 1.74
CA ILE A 111 -3.95 6.80 1.98
C ILE A 111 -3.46 7.49 3.26
N ALA A 112 -3.81 8.76 3.49
CA ALA A 112 -3.43 9.45 4.71
C ALA A 112 -3.99 8.78 5.98
N GLN A 113 -5.17 8.14 5.89
CA GLN A 113 -5.79 7.46 7.03
C GLN A 113 -5.28 6.02 7.24
N PHE A 114 -5.00 5.30 6.16
CA PHE A 114 -4.73 3.85 6.21
C PHE A 114 -3.30 3.47 5.77
N GLY A 115 -2.48 4.43 5.34
CA GLY A 115 -1.11 4.25 4.84
C GLY A 115 -1.03 3.67 3.42
N ALA A 116 -1.72 2.55 3.17
CA ALA A 116 -1.78 1.91 1.86
C ALA A 116 -3.23 1.61 1.46
N VAL A 117 -3.58 1.81 0.19
CA VAL A 117 -4.90 1.50 -0.36
C VAL A 117 -4.75 0.48 -1.49
N SER A 118 -5.36 -0.68 -1.34
CA SER A 118 -5.45 -1.72 -2.37
C SER A 118 -6.88 -1.82 -2.91
N MET A 119 -7.02 -1.85 -4.22
CA MET A 119 -8.29 -2.05 -4.92
C MET A 119 -8.21 -3.35 -5.73
N ARG A 120 -9.24 -4.19 -5.61
CA ARG A 120 -9.34 -5.49 -6.27
C ARG A 120 -10.53 -5.50 -7.21
N ASN A 121 -10.37 -6.25 -8.31
CA ASN A 121 -11.31 -6.23 -9.43
C ASN A 121 -11.42 -4.82 -10.05
N ALA A 122 -10.28 -4.11 -10.08
CA ALA A 122 -10.18 -2.71 -10.48
C ALA A 122 -9.03 -2.48 -11.46
N THR A 123 -9.25 -1.62 -12.45
CA THR A 123 -8.22 -1.12 -13.38
C THR A 123 -8.21 0.40 -13.39
N ILE A 124 -7.12 1.01 -13.86
CA ILE A 124 -7.08 2.47 -14.04
C ILE A 124 -7.89 2.80 -15.30
N ALA A 125 -8.75 3.83 -15.18
CA ALA A 125 -9.65 4.23 -16.26
C ALA A 125 -8.93 4.78 -17.49
N GLY A 126 -9.44 4.42 -18.67
CA GLY A 126 -9.08 5.03 -19.96
C GLY A 126 -7.59 5.02 -20.34
N ALA A 127 -7.16 6.06 -21.07
CA ALA A 127 -5.80 6.17 -21.62
C ALA A 127 -4.69 6.26 -20.55
N ALA A 128 -5.05 6.53 -19.29
CA ALA A 128 -4.08 6.47 -18.20
C ALA A 128 -3.54 5.06 -17.99
N ARG A 129 -4.24 4.02 -18.43
CA ARG A 129 -3.82 2.62 -18.29
C ARG A 129 -2.42 2.34 -18.84
N GLU A 130 -2.04 2.96 -19.95
CA GLU A 130 -0.76 2.74 -20.64
C GLU A 130 0.43 3.49 -19.99
N LYS A 131 0.18 4.40 -19.05
CA LYS A 131 1.22 5.24 -18.42
C LYS A 131 1.88 4.55 -17.22
N PHE A 132 2.65 3.49 -17.45
CA PHE A 132 3.45 2.86 -16.39
C PHE A 132 4.81 2.34 -16.87
N HIS A 133 5.72 2.20 -15.92
CA HIS A 133 6.96 1.47 -16.10
C HIS A 133 6.81 0.06 -15.53
N ARG A 134 7.48 -0.91 -16.15
CA ARG A 134 7.59 -2.25 -15.59
C ARG A 134 8.77 -2.26 -14.63
N ASN A 135 8.49 -2.39 -13.34
CA ASN A 135 9.54 -2.36 -12.32
C ASN A 135 9.73 -3.71 -11.65
N ILE A 136 10.98 -4.04 -11.36
CA ILE A 136 11.40 -5.29 -10.73
C ILE A 136 12.08 -4.92 -9.42
N PHE A 137 11.36 -5.05 -8.32
CA PHE A 137 11.91 -4.70 -7.01
C PHE A 137 12.65 -5.88 -6.37
N PRO A 138 13.79 -5.63 -5.70
CA PRO A 138 14.55 -6.65 -4.98
C PRO A 138 13.77 -7.27 -3.81
N HIS A 139 14.11 -8.53 -3.50
CA HIS A 139 13.49 -9.30 -2.41
C HIS A 139 13.78 -8.68 -1.04
N LEU A 140 12.73 -8.32 -0.29
CA LEU A 140 12.78 -7.78 1.08
C LEU A 140 13.74 -6.58 1.29
N LYS A 141 14.05 -5.88 0.20
CA LYS A 141 14.76 -4.61 0.23
C LYS A 141 13.71 -3.49 0.22
N PHE A 142 13.33 -3.06 1.42
CA PHE A 142 12.35 -2.01 1.63
C PHE A 142 12.94 -0.67 1.23
N HIS A 143 12.22 0.10 0.43
CA HIS A 143 12.71 1.38 -0.07
C HIS A 143 11.56 2.36 -0.32
N VAL A 144 11.94 3.63 -0.45
CA VAL A 144 11.11 4.67 -1.05
C VAL A 144 11.52 4.80 -2.52
N ASP A 145 10.55 4.86 -3.42
CA ASP A 145 10.85 5.14 -4.84
C ASP A 145 11.17 6.63 -5.04
N ARG A 146 10.51 7.48 -4.24
CA ARG A 146 10.51 8.94 -4.40
C ARG A 146 10.81 9.56 -3.04
N GLY A 147 11.93 10.28 -2.96
CA GLY A 147 12.36 10.95 -1.74
C GLY A 147 11.48 12.15 -1.37
N PRO A 148 11.66 12.73 -0.17
CA PRO A 148 10.84 13.84 0.34
C PRO A 148 10.83 15.09 -0.55
N THR A 149 11.87 15.29 -1.37
CA THR A 149 12.00 16.42 -2.30
C THR A 149 11.34 16.19 -3.66
N SER A 150 10.83 14.97 -3.93
CA SER A 150 10.12 14.67 -5.17
C SER A 150 8.72 15.27 -5.14
N VAL A 151 8.27 15.83 -6.27
CA VAL A 151 6.90 16.37 -6.41
C VAL A 151 5.85 15.25 -6.45
N ASN A 152 6.20 14.12 -7.03
CA ASN A 152 5.37 12.92 -7.17
C ASN A 152 5.70 11.90 -6.07
N GLN A 153 5.05 12.05 -4.91
CA GLN A 153 5.36 11.30 -3.69
C GLN A 153 4.58 9.99 -3.55
N TYR A 154 3.59 9.75 -4.40
CA TYR A 154 2.77 8.54 -4.34
C TYR A 154 3.26 7.49 -5.33
N SER A 155 3.44 6.26 -4.89
CA SER A 155 3.69 5.12 -5.78
C SER A 155 2.38 4.38 -6.01
N CYS A 156 2.01 4.19 -7.29
CA CYS A 156 0.84 3.42 -7.70
C CYS A 156 1.32 2.18 -8.47
N PHE A 157 1.01 1.02 -7.92
CA PHE A 157 1.30 -0.29 -8.47
C PHE A 157 0.04 -0.89 -9.08
N THR A 158 0.16 -1.49 -10.26
CA THR A 158 -0.97 -2.07 -10.98
C THR A 158 -0.64 -3.45 -11.50
N ARG A 159 -1.61 -4.35 -11.36
CA ARG A 159 -1.70 -5.58 -12.14
C ARG A 159 -2.83 -5.40 -13.14
N ASP A 160 -2.44 -5.20 -14.39
CA ASP A 160 -3.33 -5.00 -15.50
C ASP A 160 -3.84 -6.35 -16.06
N PRO A 161 -5.16 -6.60 -16.12
CA PRO A 161 -5.72 -7.85 -16.62
C PRO A 161 -5.57 -8.04 -18.13
N ASP A 162 -5.34 -6.96 -18.89
CA ASP A 162 -5.17 -6.99 -20.35
C ASP A 162 -3.69 -6.97 -20.77
N ASP A 163 -2.76 -6.72 -19.84
CA ASP A 163 -1.32 -6.88 -20.09
C ASP A 163 -0.94 -8.38 -20.06
N PRO A 164 -0.37 -8.96 -21.13
CA PRO A 164 -0.02 -10.38 -21.18
C PRO A 164 0.97 -10.85 -20.09
N VAL A 165 1.80 -9.94 -19.56
CA VAL A 165 2.76 -10.21 -18.47
C VAL A 165 2.08 -10.14 -17.11
N GLN A 166 1.12 -9.22 -16.94
CA GLN A 166 0.47 -8.96 -15.65
C GLN A 166 -0.81 -9.76 -15.43
N SER A 167 -1.45 -10.25 -16.50
CA SER A 167 -2.74 -10.90 -16.45
C SER A 167 -2.78 -12.21 -15.64
N LEU A 168 -1.66 -12.88 -15.38
CA LEU A 168 -1.61 -14.15 -14.66
C LEU A 168 -1.44 -14.00 -13.14
N PRO A 169 -2.01 -14.92 -12.33
CA PRO A 169 -1.76 -14.96 -10.89
C PRO A 169 -0.27 -15.04 -10.57
N ARG A 170 0.18 -14.27 -9.58
CA ARG A 170 1.61 -14.15 -9.29
C ARG A 170 2.07 -15.07 -8.17
N LEU A 171 3.38 -15.32 -8.19
CA LEU A 171 4.12 -16.05 -7.16
C LEU A 171 4.92 -15.11 -6.23
N SER A 172 4.86 -13.81 -6.49
CA SER A 172 5.52 -12.77 -5.70
C SER A 172 4.53 -11.65 -5.37
N SER A 173 4.72 -11.08 -4.19
CA SER A 173 3.87 -10.06 -3.59
C SER A 173 4.60 -8.73 -3.53
N THR A 174 3.86 -7.62 -3.51
CA THR A 174 4.39 -6.36 -2.96
C THR A 174 4.04 -6.34 -1.49
N VAL A 175 5.01 -5.99 -0.64
CA VAL A 175 4.81 -5.87 0.80
C VAL A 175 5.04 -4.43 1.25
N PHE A 176 4.27 -3.98 2.23
CA PHE A 176 4.27 -2.61 2.74
C PHE A 176 4.45 -2.58 4.26
N ILE A 177 5.17 -1.59 4.75
CA ILE A 177 5.32 -1.27 6.19
C ILE A 177 5.30 0.24 6.38
N ALA A 178 4.84 0.71 7.53
CA ALA A 178 5.05 2.11 7.89
C ALA A 178 6.55 2.40 8.10
N ASN A 179 6.99 3.62 7.79
CA ASN A 179 8.41 4.00 7.84
C ASN A 179 9.06 3.74 9.20
N ILE A 180 8.34 3.97 10.31
CA ILE A 180 8.82 3.73 11.67
C ILE A 180 9.23 2.26 11.92
N VAL A 181 8.59 1.31 11.23
CA VAL A 181 8.90 -0.12 11.35
C VAL A 181 10.33 -0.42 10.92
N ALA A 182 10.84 0.27 9.90
CA ALA A 182 12.21 0.07 9.45
C ALA A 182 13.23 0.48 10.52
N TRP A 183 13.02 1.64 11.16
CA TRP A 183 13.87 2.08 12.26
C TRP A 183 13.79 1.11 13.46
N LEU A 184 12.57 0.75 13.88
CA LEU A 184 12.35 -0.19 14.98
C LEU A 184 13.01 -1.55 14.73
N GLU A 185 12.90 -2.08 13.52
CA GLU A 185 13.51 -3.35 13.13
C GLU A 185 15.04 -3.28 13.08
N MET A 186 15.60 -2.14 12.63
CA MET A 186 17.05 -1.93 12.61
C MET A 186 17.63 -1.87 14.02
N VAL A 187 16.98 -1.14 14.94
CA VAL A 187 17.39 -1.10 16.36
C VAL A 187 17.23 -2.48 17.01
N ARG A 188 16.08 -3.14 16.82
CA ARG A 188 15.80 -4.49 17.34
C ARG A 188 16.85 -5.52 16.92
N THR A 189 17.44 -5.35 15.74
CA THR A 189 18.45 -6.27 15.18
C THR A 189 19.89 -5.79 15.39
N GLY A 190 20.10 -4.71 16.14
CA GLY A 190 21.43 -4.15 16.43
C GLY A 190 22.13 -3.54 15.20
N ARG A 191 21.37 -3.17 14.17
CA ARG A 191 21.88 -2.60 12.91
C ARG A 191 21.76 -1.07 12.85
N ALA A 192 21.12 -0.48 13.85
CA ALA A 192 21.10 0.95 14.11
C ALA A 192 21.22 1.19 15.61
N ASP A 193 21.84 2.31 15.98
CA ASP A 193 21.88 2.80 17.35
C ASP A 193 20.76 3.83 17.53
N GLU A 194 19.88 3.58 18.50
CA GLU A 194 18.72 4.42 18.80
C GLU A 194 19.10 5.84 19.24
N ASN A 195 20.34 6.07 19.66
CA ASN A 195 20.81 7.38 20.11
C ASN A 195 21.31 8.27 18.97
N THR A 196 21.73 7.68 17.85
CA THR A 196 22.39 8.39 16.74
C THR A 196 21.61 8.33 15.44
N GLU A 197 20.85 7.26 15.20
CA GLU A 197 20.10 7.08 13.95
C GLU A 197 18.76 7.80 13.97
N ARG A 198 18.51 8.64 12.96
CA ARG A 198 17.28 9.44 12.80
C ARG A 198 16.78 9.41 11.34
N GLY A 199 15.51 9.69 11.16
CA GLY A 199 14.84 9.83 9.87
C GLY A 199 14.72 8.53 9.08
N VAL A 200 14.26 8.67 7.85
CA VAL A 200 14.04 7.57 6.90
C VAL A 200 15.21 7.47 5.93
N ARG A 201 15.77 6.27 5.76
CA ARG A 201 16.79 5.94 4.76
C ARG A 201 16.12 5.61 3.43
N ALA A 202 16.84 5.83 2.34
CA ALA A 202 16.35 5.48 0.99
C ALA A 202 16.05 3.98 0.83
N SER A 203 16.81 3.11 1.50
CA SER A 203 16.61 1.66 1.44
C SER A 203 17.07 0.95 2.72
N TYR A 204 16.44 -0.20 2.97
CA TYR A 204 16.69 -1.08 4.10
C TYR A 204 16.61 -2.54 3.65
N GLU A 205 17.45 -3.39 4.23
CA GLU A 205 17.28 -4.83 4.17
C GLU A 205 16.63 -5.27 5.47
N LEU A 206 15.34 -5.60 5.47
CA LEU A 206 14.59 -5.90 6.70
C LEU A 206 14.11 -7.34 6.69
N PHE A 207 13.81 -7.87 7.88
CA PHE A 207 13.22 -9.20 8.07
C PHE A 207 13.97 -10.30 7.33
N GLN A 208 15.07 -10.79 7.92
CA GLN A 208 15.83 -11.93 7.40
C GLN A 208 14.91 -13.08 6.93
N GLU A 209 15.39 -13.81 5.93
CA GLU A 209 14.62 -14.83 5.23
C GLU A 209 13.87 -15.79 6.17
N GLY A 210 12.60 -16.08 5.84
CA GLY A 210 11.74 -16.99 6.61
C GLY A 210 11.08 -16.36 7.84
N LYS A 211 11.45 -15.12 8.22
CA LYS A 211 10.79 -14.38 9.32
C LYS A 211 9.68 -13.47 8.83
N ALA A 212 9.82 -12.88 7.63
CA ALA A 212 8.86 -11.92 7.08
C ALA A 212 7.41 -12.46 7.02
N ALA A 213 7.21 -13.70 6.53
CA ALA A 213 5.89 -14.30 6.41
C ALA A 213 5.14 -14.43 7.75
N LYS A 214 5.85 -14.60 8.86
CA LYS A 214 5.25 -14.67 10.21
C LYS A 214 4.71 -13.31 10.69
N LEU A 215 5.10 -12.23 10.02
CA LEU A 215 4.72 -10.85 10.34
C LEU A 215 3.60 -10.32 9.43
N PHE A 216 3.21 -11.09 8.41
CA PHE A 216 2.14 -10.71 7.50
C PHE A 216 0.81 -10.59 8.24
N GLY A 217 0.05 -9.54 7.93
CA GLY A 217 -1.23 -9.26 8.58
C GLY A 217 -1.11 -8.69 10.00
N ASN A 218 0.10 -8.48 10.51
CA ASN A 218 0.35 -7.90 11.84
C ASN A 218 1.29 -6.67 11.77
N ILE A 219 2.45 -6.83 11.14
CA ILE A 219 3.46 -5.77 10.98
C ILE A 219 3.62 -5.41 9.51
N ILE A 220 3.50 -6.40 8.62
CA ILE A 220 3.68 -6.24 7.18
C ILE A 220 2.35 -6.46 6.48
N LEU A 221 1.97 -5.50 5.63
CA LEU A 221 0.83 -5.64 4.72
C LEU A 221 1.30 -6.33 3.44
N GLU A 222 0.57 -7.35 2.98
CA GLU A 222 0.87 -8.06 1.74
C GLU A 222 -0.20 -7.77 0.67
N GLN A 223 0.24 -7.30 -0.49
CA GLN A 223 -0.51 -7.32 -1.74
C GLN A 223 0.03 -8.47 -2.60
N ALA A 224 -0.68 -9.60 -2.57
CA ALA A 224 -0.20 -10.87 -3.11
C ALA A 224 -0.19 -10.95 -4.65
N TRP A 225 -1.03 -10.16 -5.32
CA TRP A 225 -1.21 -10.16 -6.77
C TRP A 225 -1.54 -11.53 -7.38
N ASP A 226 -2.21 -12.39 -6.62
CA ASP A 226 -2.52 -13.77 -6.97
C ASP A 226 -4.00 -13.98 -7.36
N ALA A 227 -4.73 -12.89 -7.60
CA ALA A 227 -6.10 -13.00 -8.08
C ALA A 227 -6.16 -13.71 -9.45
N PRO A 228 -7.28 -14.37 -9.81
CA PRO A 228 -7.43 -15.08 -11.08
C PRO A 228 -7.10 -14.24 -12.32
N LYS A 229 -6.92 -14.92 -13.45
CA LYS A 229 -6.75 -14.25 -14.74
C LYS A 229 -7.94 -13.31 -15.00
N ALA A 230 -7.68 -12.19 -15.66
CA ALA A 230 -8.64 -11.13 -15.95
C ALA A 230 -9.13 -10.30 -14.75
N THR A 231 -8.57 -10.50 -13.55
CA THR A 231 -8.80 -9.60 -12.41
C THR A 231 -7.75 -8.50 -12.36
N GLY A 232 -8.19 -7.24 -12.43
CA GLY A 232 -7.33 -6.09 -12.20
C GLY A 232 -7.11 -5.82 -10.72
N GLU A 233 -5.91 -5.35 -10.37
CA GLU A 233 -5.56 -4.95 -9.01
C GLU A 233 -4.74 -3.66 -9.03
N ILE A 234 -4.97 -2.78 -8.05
CA ILE A 234 -4.26 -1.51 -7.87
C ILE A 234 -3.81 -1.43 -6.42
N ALA A 235 -2.61 -0.94 -6.14
CA ALA A 235 -2.15 -0.62 -4.79
C ALA A 235 -1.43 0.73 -4.81
N ILE A 236 -1.75 1.61 -3.86
CA ILE A 236 -1.22 2.98 -3.82
C ILE A 236 -0.74 3.29 -2.42
N ILE A 237 0.44 3.91 -2.33
CA ILE A 237 1.08 4.31 -1.08
C ILE A 237 1.63 5.73 -1.18
N ASP A 238 1.85 6.35 -0.03
CA ASP A 238 2.64 7.58 0.10
C ASP A 238 4.08 7.22 0.54
N ASN A 239 5.08 7.54 -0.28
CA ASN A 239 6.48 7.24 0.03
C ASN A 239 7.01 7.97 1.27
N ARG A 240 6.33 9.03 1.74
CA ARG A 240 6.70 9.76 2.96
C ARG A 240 6.36 8.99 4.23
N THR A 241 5.41 8.06 4.18
CA THR A 241 4.91 7.34 5.36
C THR A 241 5.00 5.83 5.25
N VAL A 242 5.14 5.29 4.03
CA VAL A 242 5.16 3.85 3.75
C VAL A 242 6.37 3.45 2.90
N LEU A 243 7.05 2.39 3.34
CA LEU A 243 8.05 1.67 2.56
C LEU A 243 7.42 0.46 1.88
N HIS A 244 8.01 0.05 0.77
CA HIS A 244 7.60 -1.16 0.07
C HIS A 244 8.78 -2.01 -0.41
N ALA A 245 8.54 -3.29 -0.64
CA ALA A 245 9.49 -4.24 -1.21
C ALA A 245 8.76 -5.33 -2.01
N THR A 246 9.51 -6.15 -2.76
CA THR A 246 8.99 -7.43 -3.26
C THR A 246 9.19 -8.52 -2.22
N TYR A 247 8.21 -9.39 -2.06
CA TYR A 247 8.37 -10.70 -1.40
C TYR A 247 8.21 -11.82 -2.44
N ASP A 248 9.27 -12.60 -2.65
CA ASP A 248 9.26 -13.77 -3.53
C ASP A 248 9.01 -15.02 -2.67
N LYS A 249 7.81 -15.58 -2.81
CA LYS A 249 7.37 -16.75 -2.02
C LYS A 249 8.21 -17.99 -2.31
N LYS A 250 8.77 -18.11 -3.52
CA LYS A 250 9.50 -19.32 -3.97
C LYS A 250 11.01 -19.12 -4.10
N LYS A 251 11.53 -17.90 -3.86
CA LYS A 251 12.96 -17.53 -3.99
C LYS A 251 13.59 -17.95 -5.33
N LYS A 252 12.78 -17.94 -6.39
CA LYS A 252 13.17 -18.43 -7.72
C LYS A 252 13.08 -17.35 -8.79
N LEU A 253 12.52 -16.19 -8.47
CA LEU A 253 12.27 -15.13 -9.41
C LEU A 253 13.22 -13.96 -9.12
N ARG A 254 13.88 -13.43 -10.16
CA ARG A 254 14.74 -12.24 -10.11
C ARG A 254 13.90 -10.95 -9.98
N GLY A 255 12.86 -10.98 -9.14
CA GLY A 255 11.78 -10.00 -9.10
C GLY A 255 10.82 -10.14 -10.28
N TYR A 256 9.73 -9.38 -10.25
CA TYR A 256 8.66 -9.48 -11.23
C TYR A 256 8.25 -8.10 -11.74
N PRO A 257 7.98 -7.92 -13.05
CA PRO A 257 7.58 -6.65 -13.61
C PRO A 257 6.14 -6.30 -13.23
N ILE A 258 5.95 -5.49 -12.19
CA ILE A 258 4.66 -4.88 -11.86
C ILE A 258 4.55 -3.54 -12.60
N GLY A 259 3.34 -3.14 -12.98
CA GLY A 259 3.13 -1.78 -13.44
C GLY A 259 3.36 -0.82 -12.28
N ALA A 260 4.24 0.16 -12.45
CA ALA A 260 4.54 1.17 -11.46
C ALA A 260 4.47 2.56 -12.09
N ARG A 261 3.88 3.52 -11.38
CA ARG A 261 3.83 4.92 -11.76
C ARG A 261 3.91 5.80 -10.51
N TYR A 262 4.41 7.02 -10.69
CA TYR A 262 4.60 7.98 -9.61
C TYR A 262 3.64 9.14 -9.79
N LEU A 263 2.81 9.39 -8.79
CA LEU A 263 1.72 10.36 -8.80
C LEU A 263 2.02 11.54 -7.88
N ILE A 264 1.46 12.70 -8.23
CA ILE A 264 1.53 13.95 -7.45
C ILE A 264 0.46 13.93 -6.36
#